data_AF-A0A1E7EYV7-F1
#
_entry.id   AF-A0A1E7EYV7-F1
#
_cell.length_a   1.000
_cell.length_b   1.000
_cell.length_c   1.000
_cell.angle_alpha   90.00
_cell.angle_beta   90.00
_cell.angle_gamma   90.00
#
_symmetry.space_group_name_H-M   'P 1'
#
loop_
_entity.id
_entity.type
_entity.pdbx_description
1 polymer ?
#
loop_
_entity_poly.entity_id
_entity_poly.type
_entity_poly.pdbx_seq_one_letter_code
_entity_poly.pdbx_strand_id
1 'polypeptide(L)'
;MDEISTAYEVDMDVINTPKETLFNAILNSNSNESETGTGTGTTTESTFRFKCPRKVINADLTNDGEDGMIHNLLSNGFDTQKPTIFLAEGLIMYLGNKSEQFLQDLNTLSNSGESNYWFILNFMDSPDIHHYDKARWTSMSKDRIRELLQEEGKWKDLKFNMFGDEILNYGRYDNQNYDPTKAFSFVVCRK
;
A
#
# COMPACT_ATOMS: atom_id res chain seq x y z
N MET A 1 26.10 -29.94 -4.18
CA MET A 1 25.12 -28.95 -3.70
C MET A 1 25.57 -27.65 -4.33
N ASP A 2 24.92 -27.26 -5.41
CA ASP A 2 25.25 -26.01 -6.10
C ASP A 2 24.65 -24.85 -5.29
N GLU A 3 25.48 -23.85 -5.00
CA GLU A 3 25.03 -22.62 -4.36
C GLU A 3 24.01 -21.92 -5.25
N ILE A 4 22.74 -21.93 -4.84
CA ILE A 4 21.69 -21.15 -5.46
C ILE A 4 21.94 -19.68 -5.10
N SER A 5 22.65 -18.96 -5.96
CA SER A 5 22.78 -17.51 -5.93
C SER A 5 21.56 -16.85 -6.59
N THR A 6 20.39 -16.91 -5.93
CA THR A 6 19.15 -16.26 -6.42
C THR A 6 19.04 -14.81 -5.95
N ALA A 7 20.07 -14.00 -6.21
CA ALA A 7 19.89 -12.56 -6.23
C ALA A 7 19.23 -12.20 -7.57
N TYR A 8 17.89 -12.11 -7.58
CA TYR A 8 17.17 -11.52 -8.69
C TYR A 8 17.51 -10.03 -8.73
N GLU A 9 18.52 -9.66 -9.53
CA GLU A 9 18.85 -8.26 -9.76
C GLU A 9 17.63 -7.57 -10.36
N VAL A 10 17.14 -6.56 -9.65
CA VAL A 10 16.08 -5.70 -10.14
C VAL A 10 16.67 -4.90 -11.28
N ASP A 11 16.09 -5.01 -12.48
CA ASP A 11 16.34 -4.04 -13.54
C ASP A 11 15.84 -2.67 -13.06
N MET A 12 16.76 -1.91 -12.46
CA MET A 12 16.47 -0.61 -11.92
C MET A 12 16.21 0.40 -13.03
N ASP A 13 16.66 0.16 -14.26
CA ASP A 13 16.48 1.08 -15.39
C ASP A 13 15.02 1.11 -15.85
N VAL A 14 14.35 -0.05 -15.84
CA VAL A 14 12.90 -0.17 -16.08
C VAL A 14 12.09 0.61 -15.04
N ILE A 15 12.56 0.69 -13.80
CA ILE A 15 11.89 1.43 -12.73
C ILE A 15 12.24 2.92 -12.76
N ASN A 16 13.49 3.25 -13.07
CA ASN A 16 13.99 4.62 -12.99
C ASN A 16 13.50 5.47 -14.17
N THR A 17 13.36 4.90 -15.36
CA THR A 17 12.92 5.66 -16.55
C THR A 17 11.49 6.24 -16.40
N PRO A 18 10.48 5.47 -15.97
CA PRO A 18 9.14 6.01 -15.71
C PRO A 18 9.11 6.98 -14.53
N LYS A 19 9.91 6.73 -13.48
CA LYS A 19 10.06 7.65 -12.35
C LYS A 19 10.57 9.01 -12.83
N GLU A 20 11.67 9.03 -13.59
CA GLU A 20 12.27 10.26 -14.10
C GLU A 20 11.28 11.03 -15.01
N THR A 21 10.58 10.32 -15.90
CA THR A 21 9.56 10.91 -16.77
C THR A 21 8.45 11.57 -15.95
N LEU A 22 7.94 10.89 -14.92
CA LEU A 22 6.91 11.43 -14.03
C LEU A 22 7.41 12.64 -13.24
N PHE A 23 8.63 12.57 -12.70
CA PHE A 23 9.27 13.68 -12.00
C PHE A 23 9.40 14.91 -12.91
N ASN A 24 9.85 14.72 -14.15
CA ASN A 24 9.99 15.80 -15.14
C ASN A 24 8.64 16.39 -15.54
N ALA A 25 7.59 15.57 -15.70
CA ALA A 25 6.25 16.05 -15.98
C ALA A 25 5.70 16.95 -14.86
N ILE A 26 5.90 16.56 -13.60
CA ILE A 26 5.50 17.33 -12.42
C ILE A 26 6.30 18.65 -12.30
N LEU A 27 7.60 18.60 -12.61
CA LEU A 27 8.44 19.81 -12.62
C LEU A 27 7.94 20.84 -13.64
N ASN A 28 7.62 20.38 -14.85
CA ASN A 28 7.21 21.24 -15.96
C ASN A 28 5.76 21.79 -15.82
N SER A 29 4.88 21.12 -15.05
CA SER A 29 3.53 21.63 -14.82
C SER A 29 3.49 22.82 -13.85
N ASN A 30 4.44 22.90 -12.92
CA ASN A 30 4.47 23.95 -11.88
C ASN A 30 5.18 25.24 -12.34
N SER A 31 5.97 25.20 -13.40
CA SER A 31 6.65 26.38 -13.97
C SER A 31 5.71 27.33 -14.71
N ASN A 32 4.52 26.88 -15.10
CA ASN A 32 3.58 27.68 -15.90
C ASN A 32 2.65 28.59 -15.07
N GLU A 33 2.70 28.52 -13.74
CA GLU A 33 1.84 29.35 -12.87
C GLU A 33 2.49 30.67 -12.39
N SER A 34 3.76 30.94 -12.75
CA SER A 34 4.53 32.06 -12.17
C SER A 34 5.02 33.12 -13.17
N GLU A 35 4.40 33.26 -14.33
CA GLU A 35 4.75 34.31 -15.32
C GLU A 35 3.74 35.49 -15.32
N THR A 36 3.75 36.32 -14.28
CA THR A 36 3.27 37.73 -14.39
C THR A 36 4.15 38.75 -13.64
N GLY A 37 5.34 38.36 -13.17
CA GLY A 37 6.25 39.24 -12.44
C GLY A 37 7.44 39.72 -13.28
N THR A 38 7.39 40.94 -13.81
CA THR A 38 8.55 41.65 -14.38
C THR A 38 9.55 42.00 -13.28
N GLY A 39 10.48 41.10 -12.99
CA GLY A 39 11.51 41.30 -11.98
C GLY A 39 12.87 40.79 -12.44
N THR A 40 13.76 41.70 -12.84
CA THR A 40 15.19 41.44 -13.04
C THR A 40 15.85 41.11 -11.69
N GLY A 41 16.20 39.85 -11.45
CA GLY A 41 16.88 39.46 -10.22
C GLY A 41 17.40 38.03 -10.24
N THR A 42 18.73 37.91 -10.30
CA THR A 42 19.57 36.81 -9.76
C THR A 42 18.96 35.42 -9.66
N THR A 43 19.48 34.50 -10.47
CA THR A 43 19.32 33.04 -10.40
C THR A 43 19.72 32.51 -9.02
N THR A 44 18.80 32.55 -8.06
CA THR A 44 18.84 31.69 -6.88
C THR A 44 18.46 30.29 -7.35
N GLU A 45 19.41 29.36 -7.29
CA GLU A 45 19.15 27.92 -7.42
C GLU A 45 17.95 27.57 -6.55
N SER A 46 16.82 27.33 -7.19
CA SER A 46 15.63 26.88 -6.50
C SER A 46 15.89 25.46 -6.03
N THR A 47 16.29 25.31 -4.76
CA THR A 47 16.30 24.03 -4.06
C THR A 47 14.85 23.59 -3.84
N PHE A 48 14.16 23.19 -4.91
CA PHE A 48 12.82 22.61 -4.84
C PHE A 48 12.90 21.28 -4.10
N ARG A 49 12.62 21.34 -2.80
CA ARG A 49 12.40 20.15 -1.98
C ARG A 49 10.94 19.76 -2.14
N PHE A 50 10.67 18.81 -3.03
CA PHE A 50 9.46 17.99 -2.98
C PHE A 50 9.47 17.19 -1.68
N LYS A 51 9.16 17.86 -0.57
CA LYS A 51 8.89 17.19 0.68
C LYS A 51 7.39 17.10 0.76
N CYS A 52 6.85 15.97 0.31
CA CYS A 52 5.56 15.54 0.84
C CYS A 52 5.66 15.67 2.36
N PRO A 53 4.83 16.53 3.01
CA PRO A 53 4.92 16.73 4.44
C PRO A 53 4.76 15.38 5.14
N ARG A 54 5.85 14.88 5.72
CA ARG A 54 5.84 13.61 6.46
C ARG A 54 5.36 13.89 7.87
N LYS A 55 4.19 13.34 8.20
CA LYS A 55 3.70 13.28 9.57
C LYS A 55 3.80 11.85 10.08
N VAL A 56 4.53 11.66 11.18
CA VAL A 56 4.59 10.37 11.89
C VAL A 56 3.47 10.35 12.91
N ILE A 57 2.69 9.27 12.91
CA ILE A 57 1.60 9.04 13.85
C ILE A 57 1.98 7.78 14.61
N ASN A 58 2.10 7.89 15.94
CA ASN A 58 2.31 6.73 16.80
C ASN A 58 0.92 6.15 17.09
N ALA A 59 0.67 4.94 16.62
CA ALA A 59 -0.58 4.23 16.88
C ALA A 59 -0.25 2.75 17.10
N ASP A 60 -0.89 2.15 18.10
CA ASP A 60 -0.87 0.70 18.28
C ASP A 60 -2.06 0.11 17.51
N LEU A 61 -1.76 -0.62 16.44
CA LEU A 61 -2.79 -1.23 15.59
C LEU A 61 -3.48 -2.42 16.24
N THR A 62 -3.08 -2.79 17.46
CA THR A 62 -3.73 -3.83 18.26
C THR A 62 -4.66 -3.27 19.34
N ASN A 63 -4.62 -1.95 19.59
CA ASN A 63 -5.49 -1.28 20.56
C ASN A 63 -6.75 -0.71 19.90
N ASP A 64 -7.82 -0.62 20.68
CA ASP A 64 -9.09 -0.02 20.28
C ASP A 64 -9.29 1.34 21.00
N GLY A 65 -10.28 2.14 20.58
CA GLY A 65 -10.67 3.36 21.29
C GLY A 65 -9.70 4.54 21.12
N GLU A 66 -9.39 5.24 22.21
CA GLU A 66 -8.55 6.45 22.21
C GLU A 66 -7.10 6.18 21.77
N ASP A 67 -6.61 4.95 21.99
CA ASP A 67 -5.27 4.52 21.57
C ASP A 67 -5.27 3.80 20.21
N GLY A 68 -6.44 3.65 19.58
CA GLY A 68 -6.61 2.93 18.31
C GLY A 68 -6.21 3.74 17.07
N MET A 69 -6.09 3.05 15.94
CA MET A 69 -5.67 3.62 14.65
C MET A 69 -6.53 4.82 14.23
N ILE A 70 -7.85 4.66 14.25
CA ILE A 70 -8.79 5.67 13.72
C ILE A 70 -8.70 6.97 14.51
N HIS A 71 -8.74 6.86 15.84
CA HIS A 71 -8.62 8.03 16.71
C HIS A 71 -7.30 8.75 16.46
N ASN A 72 -6.18 8.03 16.44
CA ASN A 72 -4.86 8.60 16.23
C ASN A 72 -4.70 9.25 14.85
N LEU A 73 -5.29 8.69 13.79
CA LEU A 73 -5.31 9.33 12.47
C LEU A 73 -6.07 10.67 12.50
N LEU A 74 -7.31 10.65 13.00
CA LEU A 74 -8.19 11.82 13.01
C LEU A 74 -7.67 12.93 13.91
N SER A 75 -7.20 12.60 15.12
CA SER A 75 -6.61 13.58 16.06
C SER A 75 -5.32 14.22 15.50
N ASN A 76 -4.67 13.53 14.56
CA ASN A 76 -3.52 14.05 13.83
C ASN A 76 -3.88 14.73 12.51
N GLY A 77 -5.14 15.14 12.31
CA GLY A 77 -5.54 15.97 11.17
C GLY A 77 -5.67 15.20 9.87
N PHE A 78 -5.88 13.87 9.93
CA PHE A 78 -6.30 13.11 8.76
C PHE A 78 -7.66 13.63 8.28
N ASP A 79 -7.73 14.01 7.00
CA ASP A 79 -8.91 14.61 6.39
C ASP A 79 -9.67 13.54 5.60
N THR A 80 -10.81 13.11 6.14
CA THR A 80 -11.60 12.04 5.54
C THR A 80 -12.27 12.44 4.21
N GLN A 81 -12.20 13.70 3.81
CA GLN A 81 -12.74 14.17 2.53
C GLN A 81 -11.71 14.15 1.40
N LYS A 82 -10.42 13.93 1.72
CA LYS A 82 -9.35 13.91 0.71
C LYS A 82 -9.14 12.50 0.14
N PRO A 83 -8.88 12.40 -1.18
CA PRO A 83 -8.42 11.15 -1.78
C PRO A 83 -7.21 10.60 -1.04
N THR A 84 -7.25 9.30 -0.70
CA THR A 84 -6.25 8.68 0.17
C THR A 84 -5.89 7.29 -0.35
N ILE A 85 -4.61 6.93 -0.26
CA ILE A 85 -4.14 5.55 -0.46
C ILE A 85 -3.73 4.99 0.90
N PHE A 86 -4.39 3.93 1.34
CA PHE A 86 -3.94 3.11 2.45
C PHE A 86 -3.05 1.98 1.92
N LEU A 87 -1.85 1.86 2.49
CA LEU A 87 -0.90 0.79 2.17
C LEU A 87 -0.60 0.00 3.43
N ALA A 88 -0.93 -1.29 3.42
CA ALA A 88 -0.66 -2.23 4.49
C ALA A 88 0.21 -3.38 3.96
N GLU A 89 1.53 -3.17 3.97
CA GLU A 89 2.52 -4.15 3.52
C GLU A 89 3.13 -4.89 4.71
N GLY A 90 3.20 -6.22 4.66
CA GLY A 90 3.82 -7.04 5.72
C GLY A 90 3.21 -6.82 7.10
N LEU A 91 1.89 -6.53 7.17
CA LEU A 91 1.22 -6.12 8.40
C LEU A 91 0.21 -7.16 8.89
N ILE A 92 -0.79 -7.49 8.06
CA ILE A 92 -2.02 -8.15 8.53
C ILE A 92 -1.79 -9.53 9.15
N MET A 93 -0.73 -10.23 8.74
CA MET A 93 -0.34 -11.53 9.26
C MET A 93 0.25 -11.49 10.68
N TYR A 94 0.63 -10.30 11.17
CA TYR A 94 1.21 -10.10 12.50
C TYR A 94 0.21 -9.52 13.49
N LEU A 95 -0.98 -9.09 13.04
CA LEU A 95 -2.02 -8.53 13.91
C LEU A 95 -2.78 -9.59 14.72
N GLY A 96 -2.58 -10.88 14.43
CA GLY A 96 -3.23 -11.94 15.19
C GLY A 96 -4.75 -11.89 15.06
N ASN A 97 -5.46 -11.86 16.20
CA ASN A 97 -6.91 -11.71 16.23
C ASN A 97 -7.40 -10.29 15.92
N LYS A 98 -6.50 -9.31 15.75
CA LYS A 98 -6.84 -7.91 15.42
C LYS A 98 -6.90 -7.62 13.92
N SER A 99 -6.50 -8.58 13.08
CA SER A 99 -6.51 -8.43 11.62
C SER A 99 -7.89 -8.09 11.05
N GLU A 100 -8.96 -8.70 11.58
CA GLU A 100 -10.33 -8.42 11.11
C GLU A 100 -10.79 -7.03 11.56
N GLN A 101 -10.58 -6.69 12.83
CA GLN A 101 -10.91 -5.37 13.38
C GLN A 101 -10.20 -4.26 12.60
N PHE A 102 -8.94 -4.45 12.22
CA PHE A 102 -8.21 -3.49 11.39
C PHE A 102 -8.89 -3.21 10.04
N LEU A 103 -9.38 -4.25 9.35
CA LEU A 103 -10.11 -4.08 8.09
C LEU A 103 -11.47 -3.41 8.30
N GLN A 104 -12.17 -3.76 9.38
CA GLN A 104 -13.43 -3.13 9.76
C GLN A 104 -13.25 -1.65 10.13
N ASP A 105 -12.17 -1.31 10.83
CA ASP A 105 -11.84 0.07 11.17
C ASP A 105 -11.59 0.91 9.91
N LEU A 106 -10.85 0.39 8.93
CA LEU A 106 -10.67 1.06 7.63
C LEU A 106 -12.01 1.29 6.91
N ASN A 107 -12.98 0.37 7.04
CA ASN A 107 -14.31 0.55 6.48
C ASN A 107 -15.04 1.77 7.07
N THR A 108 -14.68 2.23 8.28
CA THR A 108 -15.29 3.38 8.96
C THR A 108 -14.75 4.75 8.49
N LEU A 109 -13.55 4.82 7.90
CA LEU A 109 -12.88 6.10 7.61
C LEU A 109 -13.48 6.93 6.48
N SER A 110 -14.41 6.38 5.70
CA SER A 110 -15.00 7.08 4.56
C SER A 110 -16.51 7.21 4.73
N ASN A 111 -16.93 8.44 4.98
CA ASN A 111 -18.32 8.85 5.21
C ASN A 111 -19.02 9.43 3.97
N SER A 112 -18.32 9.62 2.84
CA SER A 112 -18.93 10.14 1.60
C SER A 112 -19.24 9.00 0.62
N GLY A 113 -20.42 9.05 -0.02
CA GLY A 113 -20.84 8.08 -1.04
C GLY A 113 -20.00 8.10 -2.32
N GLU A 114 -19.15 9.12 -2.48
CA GLU A 114 -18.09 9.21 -3.48
C GLU A 114 -16.77 9.34 -2.73
N SER A 115 -16.07 8.23 -2.54
CA SER A 115 -14.85 8.17 -1.73
C SER A 115 -13.67 7.81 -2.62
N ASN A 116 -12.75 8.73 -2.92
CA ASN A 116 -11.56 8.42 -3.73
C ASN A 116 -10.46 7.74 -2.91
N TYR A 117 -10.80 6.61 -2.31
CA TYR A 117 -9.91 5.83 -1.45
C TYR A 117 -9.41 4.61 -2.19
N TRP A 118 -8.11 4.35 -2.06
CA TRP A 118 -7.48 3.13 -2.51
C TRP A 118 -6.94 2.38 -1.31
N PHE A 119 -7.03 1.06 -1.36
CA PHE A 119 -6.41 0.20 -0.36
C PHE A 119 -5.59 -0.87 -1.05
N ILE A 120 -4.34 -0.99 -0.59
CA ILE A 120 -3.38 -1.98 -1.04
C ILE A 120 -2.98 -2.77 0.21
N LEU A 121 -3.31 -4.05 0.21
CA LEU A 121 -3.06 -4.95 1.32
C LEU A 121 -2.22 -6.12 0.84
N ASN A 122 -1.10 -6.35 1.50
CA ASN A 122 -0.36 -7.60 1.42
C ASN A 122 -0.92 -8.61 2.44
N PHE A 123 -1.12 -9.86 2.02
CA PHE A 123 -1.64 -10.95 2.86
C PHE A 123 -1.03 -12.30 2.48
N MET A 124 -1.23 -13.32 3.33
CA MET A 124 -0.83 -14.71 3.07
C MET A 124 -2.06 -15.60 3.07
N ASP A 125 -2.33 -16.29 1.95
CA ASP A 125 -3.47 -17.19 1.75
C ASP A 125 -3.04 -18.66 1.93
N SER A 126 -2.40 -18.98 3.05
CA SER A 126 -1.94 -20.35 3.32
C SER A 126 -2.81 -21.02 4.38
N PRO A 127 -3.48 -22.14 4.05
CA PRO A 127 -4.23 -22.93 5.03
C PRO A 127 -3.31 -23.64 6.05
N ASP A 128 -2.03 -23.82 5.71
CA ASP A 128 -1.08 -24.66 6.47
C ASP A 128 -0.21 -23.87 7.45
N ILE A 129 -0.33 -22.53 7.52
CA ILE A 129 0.46 -21.69 8.44
C ILE A 129 0.15 -21.97 9.91
N HIS A 130 -0.96 -22.65 10.22
CA HIS A 130 -1.29 -23.10 11.57
C HIS A 130 -0.31 -24.16 12.14
N HIS A 131 0.61 -24.70 11.34
CA HIS A 131 1.56 -25.73 11.79
C HIS A 131 2.89 -25.24 12.37
N TYR A 132 3.15 -23.93 12.39
CA TYR A 132 4.26 -23.39 13.18
C TYR A 132 3.80 -23.03 14.59
N ASP A 133 3.85 -24.03 15.48
CA ASP A 133 3.43 -24.07 16.89
C ASP A 133 4.06 -22.99 17.82
N LYS A 134 4.81 -22.03 17.24
CA LYS A 134 5.47 -20.92 17.94
C LYS A 134 5.34 -19.56 17.24
N ALA A 135 4.81 -19.49 16.02
CA ALA A 135 4.67 -18.23 15.30
C ALA A 135 3.24 -17.69 15.49
N ARG A 136 3.11 -16.47 16.02
CA ARG A 136 1.83 -15.72 16.15
C ARG A 136 1.29 -15.25 14.78
N TRP A 137 1.51 -16.02 13.73
CA TRP A 137 1.15 -15.63 12.37
C TRP A 137 -0.29 -16.05 12.11
N THR A 138 -1.14 -15.08 11.82
CA THR A 138 -2.49 -15.36 11.33
C THR A 138 -2.49 -15.27 9.81
N SER A 139 -2.88 -16.35 9.14
CA SER A 139 -3.27 -16.25 7.73
C SER A 139 -4.73 -15.81 7.66
N MET A 140 -5.03 -14.96 6.69
CA MET A 140 -6.41 -14.61 6.35
C MET A 140 -6.65 -15.05 4.93
N SER A 141 -7.64 -15.90 4.72
CA SER A 141 -7.92 -16.41 3.39
C SER A 141 -8.36 -15.28 2.47
N LYS A 142 -8.10 -15.44 1.17
CA LYS A 142 -8.59 -14.53 0.13
C LYS A 142 -10.10 -14.26 0.27
N ASP A 143 -10.86 -15.31 0.55
CA ASP A 143 -12.33 -15.22 0.60
C ASP A 143 -12.79 -14.47 1.86
N ARG A 144 -12.10 -14.63 3.00
CA ARG A 144 -12.40 -13.85 4.21
C ARG A 144 -12.05 -12.38 4.05
N ILE A 145 -10.92 -12.06 3.41
CA ILE A 145 -10.57 -10.67 3.07
C ILE A 145 -11.62 -10.05 2.16
N ARG A 146 -12.06 -10.80 1.13
CA ARG A 146 -13.12 -10.35 0.22
C ARG A 146 -14.39 -10.03 0.99
N GLU A 147 -14.83 -10.93 1.86
CA GLU A 147 -16.03 -10.75 2.67
C GLU A 147 -15.94 -9.47 3.53
N LEU A 148 -14.86 -9.29 4.29
CA LEU A 148 -14.67 -8.13 5.17
C LEU A 148 -14.58 -6.79 4.42
N LEU A 149 -13.96 -6.77 3.24
CA LEU A 149 -13.84 -5.55 2.44
C LEU A 149 -15.13 -5.25 1.65
N GLN A 150 -15.84 -6.27 1.20
CA GLN A 150 -17.12 -6.08 0.51
C GLN A 150 -18.31 -5.97 1.46
N GLU A 151 -18.10 -6.17 2.76
CA GLU A 151 -19.11 -5.95 3.80
C GLU A 151 -19.71 -4.54 3.63
N GLU A 152 -21.04 -4.47 3.61
CA GLU A 152 -21.81 -3.25 3.37
C GLU A 152 -21.56 -2.57 1.99
N GLY A 153 -20.94 -3.26 1.04
CA GLY A 153 -20.70 -2.75 -0.32
C GLY A 153 -19.72 -1.58 -0.39
N LYS A 154 -18.90 -1.40 0.66
CA LYS A 154 -17.99 -0.27 0.81
C LYS A 154 -16.84 -0.35 -0.20
N TRP A 155 -16.06 -1.43 -0.24
CA TRP A 155 -14.98 -1.58 -1.22
C TRP A 155 -15.43 -2.31 -2.49
N LYS A 156 -14.93 -1.83 -3.62
CA LYS A 156 -15.24 -2.25 -4.99
C LYS A 156 -13.96 -2.57 -5.75
N ASP A 157 -14.14 -3.26 -6.87
CA ASP A 157 -13.06 -3.62 -7.82
C ASP A 157 -11.87 -4.33 -7.17
N LEU A 158 -12.15 -5.27 -6.26
CA LEU A 158 -11.12 -6.05 -5.59
C LEU A 158 -10.35 -6.89 -6.62
N LYS A 159 -9.08 -6.55 -6.82
CA LYS A 159 -8.13 -7.30 -7.65
C LYS A 159 -7.17 -8.03 -6.74
N PHE A 160 -7.30 -9.35 -6.69
CA PHE A 160 -6.38 -10.21 -5.97
C PHE A 160 -5.31 -10.70 -6.94
N ASN A 161 -4.06 -10.50 -6.56
CA ASN A 161 -2.90 -10.99 -7.29
C ASN A 161 -2.05 -11.82 -6.32
N MET A 162 -1.73 -13.04 -6.71
CA MET A 162 -0.93 -13.98 -5.96
C MET A 162 0.52 -13.95 -6.45
N PHE A 163 1.43 -14.38 -5.60
CA PHE A 163 2.81 -14.60 -5.99
C PHE A 163 2.92 -15.57 -7.16
N GLY A 164 3.74 -15.24 -8.16
CA GLY A 164 3.89 -16.04 -9.38
C GLY A 164 2.86 -15.73 -10.47
N ASP A 165 1.82 -14.94 -10.18
CA ASP A 165 0.92 -14.44 -11.22
C ASP A 165 1.72 -13.60 -12.23
N GLU A 166 1.40 -13.73 -13.52
CA GLU A 166 2.10 -13.05 -14.62
C GLU A 166 2.16 -11.53 -14.41
N ILE A 167 1.08 -10.95 -13.88
CA ILE A 167 0.95 -9.52 -13.58
C ILE A 167 1.93 -9.04 -12.49
N LEU A 168 2.41 -9.93 -11.62
CA LEU A 168 3.39 -9.66 -10.57
C LEU A 168 4.77 -10.26 -10.85
N ASN A 169 4.93 -11.01 -11.96
CA ASN A 169 6.15 -11.73 -12.24
C ASN A 169 7.31 -10.76 -12.57
N TYR A 170 7.08 -9.75 -13.44
CA TYR A 170 8.11 -8.80 -13.89
C TYR A 170 9.45 -9.46 -14.29
N GLY A 171 9.41 -10.70 -14.79
CA GLY A 171 10.60 -11.50 -15.15
C GLY A 171 11.39 -12.06 -13.96
N ARG A 172 10.85 -12.01 -12.74
CA ARG A 172 11.52 -12.44 -11.51
C ARG A 172 11.15 -13.86 -11.08
N TYR A 173 10.05 -14.38 -11.59
CA TYR A 173 9.53 -15.68 -11.21
C TYR A 173 9.73 -16.70 -12.31
N ASP A 174 10.57 -17.70 -11.99
CA ASP A 174 10.76 -18.86 -12.83
C ASP A 174 9.59 -19.82 -12.67
N ASN A 175 8.54 -19.54 -13.45
CA ASN A 175 7.32 -20.33 -13.47
C ASN A 175 7.52 -21.76 -14.01
N GLN A 176 8.73 -22.11 -14.51
CA GLN A 176 9.04 -23.49 -14.90
C GLN A 176 9.51 -24.32 -13.71
N ASN A 177 10.11 -23.66 -12.70
CA ASN A 177 10.75 -24.33 -11.56
C ASN A 177 10.04 -24.10 -10.22
N TYR A 178 9.15 -23.10 -10.13
CA TYR A 178 8.41 -22.79 -8.90
C TYR A 178 6.92 -22.67 -9.18
N ASP A 179 6.12 -23.42 -8.43
CA ASP A 179 4.68 -23.23 -8.40
C ASP A 179 4.33 -21.88 -7.74
N PRO A 180 3.35 -21.13 -8.26
CA PRO A 180 2.80 -19.95 -7.60
C PRO A 180 2.46 -20.25 -6.14
N THR A 181 3.12 -19.56 -5.20
CA THR A 181 2.86 -19.79 -3.77
C THR A 181 1.80 -18.82 -3.28
N LYS A 182 0.94 -19.28 -2.37
CA LYS A 182 -0.01 -18.40 -1.68
C LYS A 182 0.63 -17.64 -0.50
N ALA A 183 1.95 -17.71 -0.38
CA ALA A 183 2.67 -17.16 0.76
C ALA A 183 2.78 -15.62 0.69
N PHE A 184 2.61 -15.02 -0.48
CA PHE A 184 2.72 -13.56 -0.62
C PHE A 184 1.76 -13.01 -1.66
N SER A 185 0.70 -12.37 -1.21
CA SER A 185 -0.42 -12.00 -2.07
C SER A 185 -0.83 -10.56 -1.82
N PHE A 186 -1.48 -9.96 -2.80
CA PHE A 186 -1.96 -8.59 -2.72
C PHE A 186 -3.43 -8.51 -3.10
N VAL A 187 -4.16 -7.66 -2.39
CA VAL A 187 -5.43 -7.14 -2.87
C VAL A 187 -5.32 -5.64 -3.07
N VAL A 188 -5.81 -5.18 -4.21
CA VAL A 188 -6.00 -3.77 -4.52
C VAL A 188 -7.49 -3.53 -4.71
N CYS A 189 -8.04 -2.56 -4.00
CA CYS A 189 -9.44 -2.18 -4.15
C CYS A 189 -9.60 -0.67 -4.00
N ARG A 190 -10.77 -0.18 -4.41
CA ARG A 190 -11.19 1.21 -4.24
C ARG A 190 -12.51 1.28 -3.50
N LYS A 191 -12.75 2.35 -2.78
CA LYS A 191 -14.04 2.58 -2.12
C LYS A 191 -14.98 3.38 -3.04
#